data_AF-F6QEM3-F1
#
_entry.id   AF-F6QEM3-F1
#
_cell.length_a   1.000
_cell.length_b   1.000
_cell.length_c   1.000
_cell.angle_alpha   90.00
_cell.angle_beta   90.00
_cell.angle_gamma   90.00
#
_symmetry.space_group_name_H-M   'P 1'
#
loop_
_entity.id
_entity.type
_entity.pdbx_description
1 polymer ?
#
loop_
_entity_poly.entity_id
_entity_poly.type
_entity_poly.pdbx_seq_one_letter_code
_entity_poly.pdbx_strand_id
1 'polypeptide(L)'
;VESGLEPSDLQESSVLYNVKTRFDREIIYTYIGSILVSVNPYQMFNIYGMDQVLQYKGRALGENPPHLFAIANLAYTKMLDAKHNQCIIISGESGSGKTEATKLILRYLAAVNQKHDVMQQVRIFA
;
A
#
# COMPACT_ATOMS: atom_id res chain seq x y z
N VAL A 1 9.90 -9.62 -10.89
CA VAL A 1 8.46 -9.92 -11.02
C VAL A 1 8.08 -10.74 -9.80
N GLU A 2 7.71 -10.09 -8.70
CA GLU A 2 7.34 -10.78 -7.47
C GLU A 2 5.81 -10.90 -7.47
N SER A 3 5.36 -12.08 -7.89
CA SER A 3 3.99 -12.43 -8.25
C SER A 3 3.03 -12.29 -7.07
N GLY A 4 2.00 -11.45 -7.23
CA GLY A 4 0.79 -11.52 -6.43
C GLY A 4 0.07 -12.86 -6.60
N LEU A 5 -0.94 -13.12 -5.78
CA LEU A 5 -1.77 -14.31 -5.94
C LEU A 5 -2.50 -14.26 -7.30
N GLU A 6 -2.34 -15.28 -8.12
CA GLU A 6 -3.10 -15.46 -9.36
C GLU A 6 -4.58 -15.75 -9.03
N PRO A 7 -5.53 -15.43 -9.93
CA PRO A 7 -6.96 -15.66 -9.67
C PRO A 7 -7.32 -17.12 -9.32
N SER A 8 -6.52 -18.09 -9.77
CA SER A 8 -6.67 -19.51 -9.45
C SER A 8 -6.32 -19.85 -8.00
N ASP A 9 -5.54 -19.00 -7.32
CA ASP A 9 -5.02 -19.23 -5.97
C ASP A 9 -5.84 -18.48 -4.90
N LEU A 10 -6.99 -17.90 -5.26
CA LEU A 10 -7.85 -17.14 -4.38
C LEU A 10 -8.68 -17.98 -3.39
N GLN A 11 -8.38 -19.27 -3.25
CA GLN A 11 -8.95 -20.08 -2.17
C GLN A 11 -8.39 -19.57 -0.82
N GLU A 12 -9.25 -19.42 0.18
CA GLU A 12 -8.90 -18.83 1.49
C GLU A 12 -7.66 -19.50 2.13
N SER A 13 -7.58 -20.83 2.06
CA SER A 13 -6.43 -21.60 2.55
C SER A 13 -5.13 -21.29 1.81
N SER A 14 -5.17 -21.10 0.50
CA SER A 14 -4.00 -20.76 -0.33
C SER A 14 -3.51 -19.34 -0.03
N VAL A 15 -4.43 -18.39 0.09
CA VAL A 15 -4.11 -17.01 0.48
C VAL A 15 -3.43 -16.98 1.85
N LEU A 16 -4.02 -17.67 2.83
CA LEU A 16 -3.48 -17.73 4.19
C LEU A 16 -2.08 -18.37 4.21
N TYR A 17 -1.90 -19.47 3.49
CA TYR A 17 -0.61 -20.15 3.38
C TYR A 17 0.46 -19.24 2.75
N ASN A 18 0.11 -18.51 1.69
CA ASN A 18 1.04 -17.58 1.04
C ASN A 18 1.42 -16.42 1.96
N VAL A 19 0.43 -15.78 2.60
CA VAL A 19 0.68 -14.68 3.55
C VAL A 19 1.58 -15.15 4.69
N LYS A 20 1.32 -16.34 5.26
CA LYS A 20 2.17 -16.93 6.30
C LYS A 20 3.59 -17.17 5.80
N THR A 21 3.75 -17.82 4.65
CA THR A 21 5.07 -18.14 4.08
C THR A 21 5.89 -16.90 3.76
N ARG A 22 5.22 -15.82 3.30
CA ARG A 22 5.86 -14.52 3.05
C ARG A 22 6.26 -13.83 4.36
N PHE A 23 5.40 -13.88 5.37
CA PHE A 23 5.69 -13.32 6.69
C PHE A 23 6.89 -14.02 7.36
N ASP A 24 7.00 -15.34 7.24
CA ASP A 24 8.14 -16.12 7.73
C ASP A 24 9.48 -15.73 7.05
N ARG A 25 9.41 -15.02 5.91
CA ARG A 25 10.55 -14.45 5.18
C ARG A 25 10.68 -12.94 5.37
N GLU A 26 10.02 -12.38 6.39
CA GLU A 26 10.00 -10.95 6.71
C GLU A 26 9.35 -10.07 5.63
N ILE A 27 8.54 -10.66 4.75
CA ILE A 27 7.81 -9.93 3.71
C ILE A 27 6.37 -9.68 4.18
N ILE A 28 6.12 -8.46 4.67
CA ILE A 28 4.88 -8.10 5.37
C ILE A 28 3.75 -7.60 4.46
N TYR A 29 4.06 -7.34 3.18
CA TYR A 29 3.12 -6.82 2.19
C TYR A 29 2.88 -7.81 1.06
N THR A 30 1.61 -8.00 0.72
CA THR A 30 1.19 -8.92 -0.34
C THR A 30 0.04 -8.32 -1.15
N TYR A 31 0.13 -8.35 -2.47
CA TYR A 31 -0.98 -7.96 -3.34
C TYR A 31 -1.98 -9.11 -3.48
N ILE A 32 -3.27 -8.77 -3.42
CA ILE A 32 -4.39 -9.61 -3.79
C ILE A 32 -5.28 -8.78 -4.72
N GLY A 33 -5.10 -8.93 -6.03
CA GLY A 33 -5.69 -8.03 -7.01
C GLY A 33 -5.30 -6.57 -6.72
N SER A 34 -6.30 -5.71 -6.50
CA SER A 34 -6.09 -4.30 -6.15
C SER A 34 -5.98 -4.02 -4.64
N ILE A 35 -6.07 -5.06 -3.80
CA ILE A 35 -5.99 -4.96 -2.34
C ILE A 35 -4.55 -5.23 -1.89
N LEU A 36 -4.10 -4.50 -0.87
CA LEU A 36 -2.84 -4.77 -0.19
C LEU A 36 -3.13 -5.43 1.17
N VAL A 37 -2.66 -6.65 1.35
CA VAL A 37 -2.63 -7.31 2.66
C VAL A 37 -1.34 -6.91 3.36
N SER A 38 -1.49 -6.41 4.59
CA SER A 38 -0.40 -6.01 5.47
C SER A 38 -0.45 -6.84 6.75
N VAL A 39 0.64 -7.51 7.10
CA VAL A 39 0.79 -8.22 8.38
C VAL A 39 1.69 -7.40 9.29
N ASN A 40 1.21 -7.02 10.48
CA ASN A 40 2.01 -6.24 11.42
C ASN A 40 3.17 -7.09 11.99
N PRO A 41 4.44 -6.72 11.74
CA PRO A 41 5.57 -7.49 12.25
C PRO A 41 5.90 -7.18 13.71
N TYR A 42 5.22 -6.22 14.36
CA TYR A 42 5.53 -5.71 15.71
C TYR A 42 6.98 -5.22 15.88
N GLN A 43 7.65 -4.89 14.77
CA GLN A 43 8.99 -4.33 14.70
C GLN A 43 9.09 -3.33 13.56
N MET A 44 10.09 -2.46 13.58
CA MET A 44 10.30 -1.49 12.50
C MET A 44 11.21 -2.06 11.42
N PHE A 45 10.76 -1.96 10.17
CA PHE A 45 11.57 -2.19 9.00
C PHE A 45 11.99 -0.88 8.36
N ASN A 46 13.23 -0.83 7.84
CA ASN A 46 13.77 0.33 7.17
C ASN A 46 13.33 0.40 5.69
N ILE A 47 12.02 0.34 5.45
CA ILE A 47 11.41 0.30 4.11
C ILE A 47 10.50 1.52 3.83
N TYR A 48 10.64 2.59 4.61
CA TYR A 48 9.78 3.79 4.52
C TYR A 48 10.56 5.08 4.27
N GLY A 49 11.83 4.96 3.86
CA GLY A 49 12.71 6.10 3.57
C GLY A 49 12.38 6.82 2.26
N MET A 50 13.12 7.90 1.98
CA MET A 50 12.93 8.71 0.77
C MET A 50 13.21 7.93 -0.51
N ASP A 51 14.16 6.99 -0.49
CA ASP A 51 14.44 6.10 -1.63
C ASP A 51 13.20 5.30 -2.04
N GLN A 52 12.42 4.86 -1.05
CA GLN A 52 11.17 4.15 -1.28
C GLN A 52 10.11 5.10 -1.84
N VAL A 53 10.00 6.33 -1.33
CA VAL A 53 9.10 7.34 -1.93
C VAL A 53 9.41 7.52 -3.42
N LEU A 54 10.68 7.68 -3.78
CA LEU A 54 11.11 7.85 -5.17
C LEU A 54 10.87 6.59 -6.02
N GLN A 55 11.06 5.39 -5.45
CA GLN A 55 10.80 4.13 -6.13
C GLN A 55 9.34 3.99 -6.57
N TYR A 56 8.38 4.38 -5.73
CA TYR A 56 6.94 4.23 -6.02
C TYR A 56 6.31 5.42 -6.76
N LYS A 57 6.93 6.60 -6.71
CA LYS A 57 6.39 7.81 -7.35
C LYS A 57 6.18 7.61 -8.85
N GLY A 58 4.93 7.78 -9.29
CA GLY A 58 4.55 7.73 -10.71
C GLY A 58 4.57 6.34 -11.34
N ARG A 59 4.71 5.26 -10.55
CA ARG A 59 4.72 3.88 -11.03
C ARG A 59 3.34 3.23 -10.96
N ALA A 60 2.96 2.46 -11.98
CA ALA A 60 1.71 1.72 -11.95
C ALA A 60 1.75 0.61 -10.88
N LEU A 61 0.55 0.20 -10.41
CA LEU A 61 0.42 -0.90 -9.47
C LEU A 61 0.98 -2.18 -10.10
N GLY A 62 1.87 -2.88 -9.39
CA GLY A 62 2.51 -4.11 -9.86
C GLY A 62 3.84 -3.92 -10.60
N GLU A 63 4.23 -2.69 -10.96
CA GLU A 63 5.59 -2.42 -11.46
C GLU A 63 6.66 -2.63 -10.38
N ASN A 64 6.30 -2.31 -9.14
CA ASN A 64 7.13 -2.49 -7.95
C ASN A 64 6.51 -3.56 -7.03
N PRO A 65 7.31 -4.12 -6.08
CA PRO A 65 6.80 -5.03 -5.06
C PRO A 65 5.65 -4.44 -4.22
N PRO A 66 4.86 -5.28 -3.54
CA PRO A 66 3.79 -4.82 -2.65
C PRO A 66 4.29 -3.87 -1.56
N HIS A 67 3.68 -2.69 -1.47
CA HIS A 67 4.03 -1.69 -0.46
C HIS A 67 2.92 -0.65 -0.26
N LEU A 68 2.85 -0.04 0.93
CA LEU A 68 1.89 1.04 1.23
C LEU A 68 2.01 2.22 0.26
N PHE A 69 3.24 2.57 -0.12
CA PHE A 69 3.50 3.69 -1.04
C PHE A 69 2.96 3.43 -2.45
N ALA A 70 2.83 2.17 -2.87
CA ALA A 70 2.16 1.84 -4.13
C ALA A 70 0.66 2.20 -4.09
N ILE A 71 -0.01 1.94 -2.97
CA ILE A 71 -1.43 2.26 -2.77
C ILE A 71 -1.64 3.77 -2.67
N ALA A 72 -0.74 4.46 -1.95
CA ALA A 72 -0.75 5.92 -1.89
C ALA A 72 -0.51 6.56 -3.27
N ASN A 73 0.45 6.04 -4.05
CA ASN A 73 0.70 6.49 -5.42
C ASN A 73 -0.52 6.25 -6.33
N LEU A 74 -1.13 5.08 -6.25
CA LEU A 74 -2.31 4.74 -7.03
C LEU A 74 -3.47 5.70 -6.75
N ALA A 75 -3.74 5.98 -5.47
CA ALA A 75 -4.79 6.93 -5.09
C ALA A 75 -4.45 8.37 -5.56
N TYR A 76 -3.19 8.79 -5.41
CA TYR A 76 -2.74 10.12 -5.83
C TYR A 76 -2.84 10.30 -7.35
N THR A 77 -2.30 9.36 -8.13
CA THR A 77 -2.33 9.41 -9.60
C THR A 77 -3.76 9.35 -10.13
N LYS A 78 -4.60 8.44 -9.63
CA LYS A 78 -6.03 8.41 -10.00
C LYS A 78 -6.76 9.71 -9.67
N MET A 79 -6.45 10.34 -8.54
CA MET A 79 -7.04 11.63 -8.17
C MET A 79 -6.71 12.72 -9.20
N LEU A 80 -5.44 12.78 -9.64
CA LEU A 80 -4.98 13.74 -10.64
C LEU A 80 -5.60 13.46 -12.02
N ASP A 81 -5.60 12.20 -12.45
CA ASP A 81 -6.06 11.80 -13.79
C ASP A 81 -7.58 11.93 -13.93
N ALA A 82 -8.34 11.45 -12.94
CA ALA A 82 -9.81 11.48 -12.96
C ALA A 82 -10.38 12.82 -12.48
N LYS A 83 -9.55 13.72 -11.93
CA LYS A 83 -9.97 14.96 -11.26
C LYS A 83 -11.08 14.73 -10.23
N HIS A 84 -11.04 13.59 -9.55
CA HIS A 84 -12.04 13.15 -8.59
C HIS A 84 -11.38 12.74 -7.27
N ASN A 85 -12.03 13.05 -6.15
CA ASN A 85 -11.57 12.67 -4.82
C ASN A 85 -11.38 11.15 -4.73
N GLN A 86 -10.32 10.72 -4.05
CA GLN A 86 -10.07 9.30 -3.82
C GLN A 86 -10.14 8.99 -2.33
N CYS A 87 -10.41 7.74 -2.00
CA CYS A 87 -10.29 7.27 -0.63
C CYS A 87 -9.41 6.03 -0.54
N ILE A 88 -8.67 5.93 0.57
CA ILE A 88 -7.97 4.73 0.99
C ILE A 88 -8.70 4.21 2.22
N ILE A 89 -9.12 2.96 2.16
CA ILE A 89 -9.79 2.28 3.27
C ILE A 89 -8.82 1.25 3.85
N ILE A 90 -8.54 1.38 5.14
CA ILE A 90 -7.70 0.47 5.92
C ILE A 90 -8.62 -0.22 6.90
N SER A 91 -8.66 -1.55 6.86
CA SER A 91 -9.49 -2.35 7.76
C SER A 91 -8.64 -3.38 8.49
N GLY A 92 -9.15 -3.86 9.62
CA GLY A 92 -8.45 -4.83 10.46
C GLY A 92 -8.78 -4.65 11.94
N GLU A 93 -8.44 -5.65 12.74
CA GLU A 93 -8.69 -5.65 14.18
C GLU A 93 -7.86 -4.59 14.93
N SER A 94 -8.13 -4.42 16.22
CA SER A 94 -7.30 -3.56 17.08
C SER A 94 -5.85 -4.08 17.11
N GLY A 95 -4.87 -3.18 16.99
CA GLY A 95 -3.44 -3.55 16.98
C GLY A 95 -2.89 -4.08 15.64
N SER A 96 -3.71 -4.23 14.60
CA SER A 96 -3.29 -4.71 13.27
C SER A 96 -2.38 -3.75 12.46
N GLY A 97 -2.11 -2.54 12.98
CA GLY A 97 -1.20 -1.58 12.35
C GLY A 97 -1.87 -0.48 11.53
N LYS A 98 -3.20 -0.34 11.57
CA LYS A 98 -3.96 0.66 10.80
C LYS A 98 -3.46 2.10 11.02
N THR A 99 -3.24 2.49 12.27
CA THR A 99 -2.74 3.83 12.63
C THR A 99 -1.36 4.12 12.04
N GLU A 100 -0.44 3.15 12.07
CA GLU A 100 0.90 3.31 11.50
C GLU A 100 0.87 3.36 9.98
N ALA A 101 0.03 2.53 9.34
CA ALA A 101 -0.19 2.59 7.91
C ALA A 101 -0.72 3.97 7.46
N THR A 102 -1.69 4.54 8.19
CA THR A 102 -2.21 5.90 7.93
C THR A 102 -1.10 6.94 8.01
N LYS A 103 -0.26 6.92 9.05
CA LYS A 103 0.87 7.85 9.20
C LYS A 103 1.84 7.76 8.02
N LEU A 104 2.16 6.54 7.58
CA LEU A 104 3.08 6.30 6.47
C LEU A 104 2.52 6.77 5.13
N ILE A 105 1.24 6.52 4.87
CA ILE A 105 0.55 7.02 3.67
C ILE A 105 0.54 8.55 3.65
N LEU A 106 0.20 9.19 4.78
CA LEU A 106 0.22 10.66 4.88
C LEU A 106 1.61 11.23 4.63
N ARG A 107 2.66 10.60 5.17
CA ARG A 107 4.06 10.99 4.91
C ARG A 107 4.40 10.90 3.42
N TYR A 108 4.00 9.82 2.76
CA TYR A 108 4.21 9.67 1.31
C TYR A 108 3.49 10.78 0.53
N LEU A 109 2.20 11.00 0.81
CA LEU A 109 1.39 12.03 0.13
C LEU A 109 2.00 13.43 0.33
N ALA A 110 2.45 13.77 1.54
CA ALA A 110 3.13 15.02 1.82
C ALA A 110 4.45 15.16 1.05
N ALA A 111 5.21 14.08 0.89
CA ALA A 111 6.47 14.09 0.15
C ALA A 111 6.28 14.29 -1.36
N VAL A 112 5.19 13.75 -1.95
CA VAL A 112 4.92 13.88 -3.39
C VAL A 112 4.13 15.14 -3.75
N ASN A 113 3.35 15.71 -2.84
CA ASN A 113 2.43 16.82 -3.10
C ASN A 113 3.04 18.23 -2.95
N GLN A 114 4.33 18.43 -3.26
CA GLN A 114 5.03 19.67 -2.92
C GLN A 114 4.75 20.87 -3.84
N LYS A 115 4.01 20.72 -4.95
CA LYS A 115 3.89 21.78 -5.98
C LYS A 115 2.55 21.88 -6.73
N HIS A 116 1.52 21.13 -6.32
CA HIS A 116 0.25 21.13 -7.04
C HIS A 116 -0.85 21.81 -6.22
N ASP A 117 -1.46 22.85 -6.80
CA ASP A 117 -2.68 23.47 -6.28
C ASP A 117 -3.86 22.56 -6.67
N VAL A 118 -4.00 21.44 -5.95
CA VAL A 118 -5.01 20.41 -6.24
C VAL A 118 -6.25 20.68 -5.41
N MET A 119 -7.38 20.88 -6.09
CA MET A 119 -8.68 21.04 -5.43
C MET A 119 -9.24 19.71 -4.88
N GLN A 120 -8.81 18.59 -5.45
CA GLN A 120 -9.18 17.25 -5.02
C GLN A 120 -8.31 16.76 -3.86
N GLN A 121 -8.88 15.85 -3.08
CA GLN A 121 -8.25 15.31 -1.88
C GLN A 121 -8.27 13.78 -1.86
N VAL A 122 -7.23 13.20 -1.27
CA VAL A 122 -7.20 11.79 -0.87
C VAL A 122 -7.62 11.70 0.59
N ARG A 123 -8.72 11.02 0.88
CA ARG A 123 -9.21 10.77 2.25
C ARG A 123 -8.77 9.39 2.72
N ILE A 124 -8.42 9.25 3.99
CA ILE A 124 -8.01 7.96 4.58
C ILE A 124 -9.01 7.60 5.68
N PHE A 125 -9.54 6.39 5.61
CA PHE A 125 -10.43 5.81 6.61
C PHE A 125 -9.76 4.56 7.17
N ALA A 126 -9.63 4.45 8.49
CA ALA A 126 -8.88 3.41 9.19
C ALA A 126 -9.63 2.93 10.43
#